data_AF-A0A8S3ILX7-F1
#
_entry.id   AF-A0A8S3ILX7-F1
#
_cell.length_a   1.000
_cell.length_b   1.000
_cell.length_c   1.000
_cell.angle_alpha   90.00
_cell.angle_beta   90.00
_cell.angle_gamma   90.00
#
_symmetry.space_group_name_H-M   'P 1'
#
loop_
_entity.id
_entity.type
_entity.pdbx_description
1 polymer ?
#
loop_
_entity_poly.entity_id
_entity_poly.type
_entity_poly.pdbx_seq_one_letter_code
_entity_poly.pdbx_strand_id
1 'polypeptide(L)'
;CGNFDLICNHLPVFFIRDPILYPSLVHSQKRNPVTNLFDYDAYWDFLTLRPETTHCLILLYSHRGIPNGYRYMNGYSVNTYKFISRDDEISYVRFHVKSNQGINSIDPTKALVLAGLDSDYATRDLYNTICINKELPSWTVCIQQMNEQEMKNSLFDPFDTTKIWPKTYYPLIALGTIILNRLPTNHFSEIEQLAFSPANLVPGIELSLDKMLQARVFAYSDAQRYRLGKNYAQLPVNRSLNPMA
;
A
#
# COMPACT_ATOMS: atom_id res chain seq x y z
N CYS A 1 -14.36 6.32 17.79
CA CYS A 1 -13.09 6.03 17.08
C CYS A 1 -13.27 6.37 15.60
N GLY A 2 -12.39 7.17 15.00
CA GLY A 2 -12.52 7.61 13.60
C GLY A 2 -12.28 6.50 12.58
N ASN A 3 -12.09 6.90 11.32
CA ASN A 3 -11.66 5.99 10.25
C ASN A 3 -10.19 5.62 10.47
N PHE A 4 -9.85 4.34 10.30
CA PHE A 4 -8.46 3.87 10.28
C PHE A 4 -8.09 3.44 8.86
N ASP A 5 -7.10 4.09 8.27
CA ASP A 5 -6.71 3.84 6.88
C ASP A 5 -5.38 3.08 6.81
N LEU A 6 -5.46 1.77 6.56
CA LEU A 6 -4.28 0.95 6.31
C LEU A 6 -3.91 0.93 4.83
N ILE A 7 -3.09 1.88 4.40
CA ILE A 7 -2.69 2.01 2.99
C ILE A 7 -1.54 1.07 2.65
N CYS A 8 -1.84 0.02 1.90
CA CYS A 8 -0.90 -1.04 1.54
C CYS A 8 -0.46 -0.98 0.06
N ASN A 9 0.74 -1.52 -0.19
CA ASN A 9 1.22 -1.92 -1.51
C ASN A 9 1.21 -3.44 -1.65
N HIS A 10 1.26 -3.96 -2.88
CA HIS A 10 1.31 -5.41 -3.10
C HIS A 10 2.70 -6.04 -2.87
N LEU A 11 3.74 -5.21 -2.77
CA LEU A 11 5.10 -5.61 -2.40
C LEU A 11 5.41 -5.19 -0.95
N PRO A 12 6.18 -5.98 -0.19
CA PRO A 12 6.47 -5.73 1.23
C PRO A 12 7.50 -4.64 1.50
N VAL A 13 8.10 -4.07 0.45
CA VAL A 13 9.12 -3.01 0.50
C VAL A 13 8.79 -1.93 -0.52
N PHE A 14 9.46 -0.80 -0.41
CA PHE A 14 9.40 0.30 -1.39
C PHE A 14 10.78 0.59 -1.97
N PHE A 15 10.83 1.37 -3.06
CA PHE A 15 12.07 1.69 -3.78
C PHE A 15 13.02 2.60 -3.00
N ILE A 16 12.49 3.45 -2.12
CA ILE A 16 13.25 4.47 -1.40
C ILE A 16 12.85 4.46 0.07
N ARG A 17 13.77 4.95 0.92
CA ARG A 17 13.63 5.08 2.37
C ARG A 17 13.64 6.52 2.88
N ASP A 18 13.94 7.48 2.01
CA ASP A 18 13.88 8.91 2.33
C ASP A 18 12.90 9.62 1.40
N PRO A 19 11.87 10.30 1.94
CA PRO A 19 10.80 10.89 1.15
C PRO A 19 11.24 12.04 0.26
N ILE A 20 12.41 12.64 0.50
CA ILE A 20 12.95 13.71 -0.36
C ILE A 20 13.12 13.22 -1.81
N LEU A 21 13.34 11.93 -2.01
CA LEU A 21 13.50 11.30 -3.32
C LEU A 21 12.16 10.92 -3.97
N TYR A 22 11.03 11.00 -3.25
CA TYR A 22 9.74 10.53 -3.76
C TYR A 22 9.29 11.27 -5.03
N PRO A 23 9.36 12.61 -5.13
CA PRO A 23 9.01 13.30 -6.37
C PRO A 23 9.89 12.86 -7.55
N SER A 24 11.20 12.74 -7.32
CA SER A 24 12.15 12.30 -8.36
C SER A 24 11.90 10.86 -8.81
N LEU A 25 11.59 9.96 -7.87
CA LEU A 25 11.14 8.60 -8.19
C LEU A 25 9.88 8.68 -9.06
N VAL A 26 8.83 9.37 -8.62
CA VAL A 26 7.57 9.44 -9.37
C VAL A 26 7.74 10.05 -10.75
N HIS A 27 8.60 11.07 -10.91
CA HIS A 27 8.90 11.67 -12.20
C HIS A 27 9.65 10.72 -13.14
N SER A 28 10.63 9.95 -12.64
CA SER A 28 11.36 8.98 -13.47
C SER A 28 10.49 7.84 -14.00
N GLN A 29 9.37 7.56 -13.34
CA GLN A 29 8.37 6.56 -13.76
C GLN A 29 7.27 7.15 -14.67
N LYS A 30 7.38 8.42 -15.06
CA LYS A 30 6.38 9.15 -15.84
C LYS A 30 6.96 9.58 -17.19
N ARG A 31 6.41 10.66 -17.75
CA ARG A 31 6.70 11.12 -19.10
C ARG A 31 7.85 12.13 -19.07
N ASN A 32 8.74 12.04 -20.04
CA ASN A 32 9.79 13.01 -20.29
C ASN A 32 9.18 14.41 -20.51
N PRO A 33 9.74 15.48 -19.93
CA PRO A 33 9.17 16.83 -19.99
C PRO A 33 9.22 17.47 -21.39
N VAL A 34 10.10 17.00 -22.28
CA VAL A 34 10.23 17.51 -23.65
C VAL A 34 9.36 16.71 -24.61
N THR A 35 9.46 15.39 -24.58
CA THR A 35 8.80 14.53 -25.58
C THR A 35 7.42 14.06 -25.15
N ASN A 36 7.09 14.16 -23.86
CA ASN A 36 5.89 13.58 -23.26
C ASN A 36 5.78 12.05 -23.49
N LEU A 37 6.88 11.36 -23.78
CA LEU A 37 6.97 9.90 -23.93
C LEU A 37 7.53 9.26 -22.65
N PHE A 38 7.33 7.95 -22.49
CA PHE A 38 8.02 7.20 -21.44
C PHE A 38 9.52 7.14 -21.76
N ASP A 39 10.35 7.40 -20.75
CA ASP A 39 11.79 7.54 -20.91
C ASP A 39 12.50 6.44 -20.13
N TYR A 40 12.97 5.42 -20.85
CA TYR A 40 13.68 4.30 -20.25
C TYR A 40 15.02 4.70 -19.67
N ASP A 41 15.66 5.75 -20.20
CA ASP A 41 16.94 6.24 -19.67
C ASP A 41 16.70 6.88 -18.31
N ALA A 42 15.75 7.82 -18.20
CA ALA A 42 15.36 8.42 -16.92
C ALA A 42 14.88 7.37 -15.88
N TYR A 43 14.12 6.37 -16.33
CA TYR A 43 13.66 5.25 -15.50
C TYR A 43 14.84 4.47 -14.90
N TRP A 44 15.79 4.03 -15.73
CA TRP A 44 16.93 3.22 -15.28
C TRP A 44 18.00 4.05 -14.58
N ASP A 45 18.24 5.29 -14.99
CA ASP A 45 19.18 6.21 -14.34
C ASP A 45 18.79 6.43 -12.88
N PHE A 46 17.49 6.70 -12.61
CA PHE A 46 17.04 6.87 -11.23
C PHE A 46 17.27 5.61 -10.38
N LEU A 47 16.88 4.45 -10.91
CA LEU A 47 16.91 3.18 -10.19
C LEU A 47 18.34 2.68 -9.96
N THR A 48 19.18 2.71 -10.99
CA THR A 48 20.54 2.13 -10.94
C THR A 48 21.53 3.00 -10.15
N LEU A 49 21.37 4.33 -10.15
CA LEU A 49 22.19 5.24 -9.34
C LEU A 49 21.82 5.22 -7.85
N ARG A 50 20.79 4.47 -7.45
CA ARG A 50 20.30 4.38 -6.07
C ARG A 50 20.20 2.91 -5.64
N PRO A 51 21.27 2.34 -5.06
CA PRO A 51 21.32 0.94 -4.65
C PRO A 51 20.17 0.51 -3.71
N GLU A 52 19.60 1.44 -2.95
CA GLU A 52 18.44 1.19 -2.09
C GLU A 52 17.18 0.72 -2.82
N THR A 53 17.08 0.99 -4.13
CA THR A 53 15.95 0.53 -4.98
C THR A 53 16.01 -0.96 -5.30
N THR A 54 17.18 -1.58 -5.18
CA THR A 54 17.48 -2.94 -5.67
C THR A 54 16.51 -3.98 -5.14
N HIS A 55 16.15 -3.93 -3.86
CA HIS A 55 15.27 -4.95 -3.28
C HIS A 55 13.85 -4.89 -3.85
N CYS A 56 13.28 -3.69 -3.98
CA CYS A 56 11.97 -3.51 -4.58
C CYS A 56 12.00 -3.83 -6.08
N LEU A 57 13.09 -3.48 -6.76
CA LEU A 57 13.31 -3.78 -8.18
C LEU A 57 13.32 -5.30 -8.45
N ILE A 58 14.05 -6.08 -7.64
CA ILE A 58 14.07 -7.56 -7.76
C ILE A 58 12.66 -8.13 -7.63
N LEU A 59 11.85 -7.61 -6.69
CA LEU A 59 10.48 -8.06 -6.50
C LEU A 59 9.55 -7.63 -7.64
N LEU A 60 9.71 -6.40 -8.15
CA LEU A 60 8.94 -5.89 -9.29
C LEU A 60 9.21 -6.70 -10.56
N TYR A 61 10.46 -7.11 -10.81
CA TYR A 61 10.82 -7.93 -11.98
C TYR A 61 10.69 -9.44 -11.72
N SER A 62 10.17 -9.84 -10.56
CA SER A 62 9.78 -11.23 -10.29
C SER A 62 8.34 -11.50 -10.74
N HIS A 63 7.86 -12.74 -10.54
CA HIS A 63 6.44 -13.08 -10.73
C HIS A 63 5.50 -12.11 -9.99
N ARG A 64 5.92 -11.48 -8.89
CA ARG A 64 5.05 -10.56 -8.13
C ARG A 64 4.77 -9.22 -8.81
N GLY A 65 5.50 -8.88 -9.88
CA GLY A 65 5.37 -7.59 -10.57
C GLY A 65 4.05 -7.38 -11.31
N ILE A 66 3.44 -8.45 -11.80
CA ILE A 66 2.20 -8.40 -12.58
C ILE A 66 1.18 -9.37 -11.97
N PRO A 67 0.45 -8.95 -10.92
CA PRO A 67 -0.61 -9.77 -10.33
C PRO A 67 -1.71 -10.10 -11.34
N ASN A 68 -2.28 -11.30 -11.24
CA ASN A 68 -3.42 -11.72 -12.05
C ASN A 68 -4.74 -11.14 -11.52
N GLY A 69 -4.89 -9.82 -11.61
CA GLY A 69 -5.99 -9.09 -10.97
C GLY A 69 -5.76 -8.85 -9.47
N TYR A 70 -6.61 -8.03 -8.86
CA TYR A 70 -6.42 -7.57 -7.48
C TYR A 70 -6.54 -8.69 -6.43
N ARG A 71 -7.31 -9.75 -6.73
CA ARG A 71 -7.66 -10.80 -5.76
C ARG A 71 -6.51 -11.75 -5.45
N TYR A 72 -5.54 -11.87 -6.35
CA TYR A 72 -4.41 -12.80 -6.21
C TYR A 72 -3.11 -12.11 -5.78
N MET A 73 -3.21 -10.92 -5.20
CA MET A 73 -2.08 -10.24 -4.56
C MET A 73 -2.31 -10.07 -3.06
N ASN A 74 -1.21 -10.06 -2.32
CA ASN A 74 -1.24 -9.61 -0.93
C ASN A 74 -1.23 -8.09 -0.89
N GLY A 75 -1.56 -7.52 0.26
CA GLY A 75 -1.20 -6.17 0.66
C GLY A 75 -0.16 -6.18 1.77
N TYR A 76 0.69 -5.17 1.81
CA TYR A 76 1.66 -4.92 2.85
C TYR A 76 1.67 -3.44 3.16
N SER A 77 1.64 -3.10 4.44
CA SER A 77 1.79 -1.71 4.90
C SER A 77 3.09 -1.06 4.45
N VAL A 78 4.13 -1.89 4.22
CA VAL A 78 5.54 -1.51 4.02
C VAL A 78 6.15 -0.83 5.24
N ASN A 79 5.53 0.28 5.67
CA ASN A 79 5.95 1.04 6.82
C ASN A 79 5.72 0.29 8.13
N THR A 80 6.58 0.58 9.09
CA THR A 80 6.40 0.18 10.48
C THR A 80 5.47 1.16 11.18
N TYR A 81 4.53 0.65 11.98
CA TYR A 81 3.68 1.44 12.87
C TYR A 81 4.07 1.15 14.32
N LYS A 82 3.70 2.05 15.22
CA LYS A 82 3.86 1.88 16.66
C LYS A 82 2.51 1.51 17.27
N PHE A 83 2.48 0.45 18.06
CA PHE A 83 1.33 0.03 18.83
C PHE A 83 1.54 0.40 20.30
N ILE A 84 0.49 0.92 20.92
CA ILE A 84 0.44 1.21 22.36
C ILE A 84 -0.65 0.34 22.97
N SER A 85 -0.27 -0.49 23.94
CA SER A 85 -1.20 -1.34 24.68
C SER A 85 -2.05 -0.52 25.67
N ARG A 86 -2.98 -1.18 26.37
CA ARG A 86 -3.75 -0.52 27.44
C ARG A 86 -2.89 -0.17 28.67
N ASP A 87 -1.75 -0.81 28.81
CA ASP A 87 -0.80 -0.63 29.90
C ASP A 87 0.37 0.28 29.48
N ASP A 88 0.18 1.09 28.42
CA ASP A 88 1.17 1.99 27.82
C ASP A 88 2.45 1.31 27.30
N GLU A 89 2.41 -0.01 27.08
CA GLU A 89 3.53 -0.75 26.51
C GLU A 89 3.64 -0.52 25.00
N ILE A 90 4.88 -0.31 24.55
CA ILE A 90 5.18 -0.01 23.14
C ILE A 90 5.64 -1.26 22.42
N SER A 91 5.03 -1.50 21.26
CA SER A 91 5.55 -2.44 20.26
C SER A 91 5.53 -1.81 18.86
N TYR A 92 6.30 -2.37 17.96
CA TYR A 92 6.36 -1.97 16.56
C TYR A 92 5.77 -3.06 15.70
N VAL A 93 4.94 -2.69 14.73
CA VAL A 93 4.23 -3.65 13.89
C VAL A 93 4.36 -3.34 12.41
N ARG A 94 4.32 -4.39 11.60
CA ARG A 94 4.07 -4.31 10.17
C ARG A 94 2.86 -5.15 9.82
N PHE A 95 1.91 -4.56 9.10
CA PHE A 95 0.71 -5.26 8.63
C PHE A 95 0.96 -5.98 7.32
N HIS A 96 0.40 -7.19 7.24
CA HIS A 96 0.36 -8.07 6.08
C HIS A 96 -1.09 -8.46 5.81
N VAL A 97 -1.62 -8.16 4.63
CA VAL A 97 -2.98 -8.49 4.20
C VAL A 97 -2.87 -9.63 3.19
N LYS A 98 -3.00 -10.86 3.66
CA LYS A 98 -2.69 -12.09 2.92
C LYS A 98 -3.88 -12.57 2.11
N SER A 99 -3.76 -12.64 0.78
CA SER A 99 -4.84 -13.15 -0.09
C SER A 99 -5.14 -14.60 0.25
N ASN A 100 -6.43 -14.91 0.44
CA ASN A 100 -6.91 -16.27 0.67
C ASN A 100 -7.12 -17.03 -0.66
N GLN A 101 -7.03 -16.36 -1.81
CA GLN A 101 -7.09 -16.95 -3.15
C GLN A 101 -5.71 -17.48 -3.60
N GLY A 102 -4.66 -17.18 -2.83
CA GLY A 102 -3.28 -17.47 -3.20
C GLY A 102 -2.65 -16.35 -4.03
N ILE A 103 -1.38 -16.52 -4.36
CA ILE A 103 -0.63 -15.58 -5.20
C ILE A 103 -0.63 -16.11 -6.63
N ASN A 104 -1.09 -15.30 -7.57
CA ASN A 104 -1.11 -15.63 -9.00
C ASN A 104 -0.73 -14.39 -9.81
N SER A 105 -0.06 -14.63 -10.93
CA SER A 105 0.60 -13.61 -11.73
C SER A 105 0.38 -13.86 -13.22
N ILE A 106 0.44 -12.79 -14.01
CA ILE A 106 0.29 -12.84 -15.46
C ILE A 106 1.66 -12.93 -16.10
N ASP A 107 1.81 -13.83 -17.07
CA ASP A 107 2.99 -13.86 -17.92
C ASP A 107 3.16 -12.52 -18.67
N PRO A 108 4.37 -11.93 -18.73
CA PRO A 108 4.57 -10.63 -19.36
C PRO A 108 4.06 -10.52 -20.80
N THR A 109 4.13 -11.60 -21.60
CA THR A 109 3.61 -11.60 -22.98
C THR A 109 2.09 -11.52 -23.02
N LYS A 110 1.42 -12.23 -22.11
CA LYS A 110 -0.04 -12.14 -21.92
C LYS A 110 -0.45 -10.77 -21.37
N ALA A 111 0.34 -10.19 -20.47
CA ALA A 111 0.09 -8.87 -19.91
C ALA A 111 0.13 -7.79 -21.00
N LEU A 112 1.08 -7.88 -21.94
CA LEU A 112 1.16 -6.98 -23.08
C LEU A 112 -0.09 -7.05 -23.98
N VAL A 113 -0.59 -8.27 -24.23
CA VAL A 113 -1.83 -8.47 -25.00
C VAL A 113 -3.04 -7.89 -24.27
N LEU A 114 -3.17 -8.16 -22.95
CA LEU A 114 -4.26 -7.63 -22.14
C LEU A 114 -4.23 -6.10 -22.07
N ALA A 115 -3.05 -5.48 -22.00
CA ALA A 115 -2.93 -4.02 -21.98
C ALA A 115 -3.52 -3.35 -23.23
N GLY A 116 -3.55 -4.05 -24.37
CA GLY A 116 -4.20 -3.57 -25.60
C GLY A 116 -5.68 -3.97 -25.74
N LEU A 117 -6.06 -5.17 -25.28
CA LEU A 117 -7.41 -5.71 -25.49
C LEU A 117 -8.39 -5.39 -24.35
N ASP A 118 -7.92 -5.34 -23.10
CA ASP A 118 -8.72 -5.06 -21.91
C ASP A 118 -7.86 -4.35 -20.87
N SER A 119 -7.66 -3.04 -21.05
CA SER A 119 -6.91 -2.19 -20.10
C SER A 119 -7.51 -2.18 -18.69
N ASP A 120 -8.77 -2.61 -18.55
CA ASP A 120 -9.51 -2.64 -17.29
C ASP A 120 -9.56 -4.05 -16.67
N TYR A 121 -8.73 -4.99 -17.14
CA TYR A 121 -8.75 -6.40 -16.77
C TYR A 121 -8.92 -6.65 -15.26
N ALA A 122 -8.11 -6.01 -14.42
CA ALA A 122 -8.15 -6.22 -12.97
C ALA A 122 -9.46 -5.73 -12.32
N THR A 123 -10.00 -4.61 -12.81
CA THR A 123 -11.29 -4.07 -12.37
C THR A 123 -12.44 -4.96 -12.83
N ARG A 124 -12.41 -5.42 -14.09
CA ARG A 124 -13.40 -6.34 -14.65
C ARG A 124 -13.40 -7.68 -13.93
N ASP A 125 -12.23 -8.23 -13.64
CA ASP A 125 -12.06 -9.47 -12.85
C ASP A 125 -12.73 -9.34 -11.48
N LEU A 126 -12.44 -8.27 -10.72
CA LEU A 126 -13.02 -8.05 -9.40
C LEU A 126 -14.55 -7.86 -9.48
N TYR A 127 -15.03 -7.06 -10.44
CA TYR A 127 -16.46 -6.86 -10.66
C TYR A 127 -17.18 -8.16 -11.00
N ASN A 128 -16.66 -8.94 -11.96
CA ASN A 128 -17.28 -10.20 -12.39
C ASN A 128 -17.27 -11.23 -11.26
N THR A 129 -16.19 -11.30 -10.47
CA THR A 129 -16.10 -12.19 -9.31
C THR A 129 -17.24 -11.94 -8.32
N ILE A 130 -17.46 -10.68 -7.94
CA ILE A 130 -18.47 -10.33 -6.94
C ILE A 130 -19.88 -10.34 -7.55
N CYS A 131 -20.06 -9.73 -8.72
CA CYS A 131 -21.38 -9.48 -9.31
C CYS A 131 -21.94 -10.71 -10.04
N ILE A 132 -21.12 -11.38 -10.85
CA ILE A 132 -21.55 -12.47 -11.73
C ILE A 132 -21.37 -13.81 -11.03
N ASN A 133 -20.17 -14.09 -10.53
CA ASN A 133 -19.84 -15.38 -9.94
C ASN A 133 -20.36 -15.52 -8.50
N LYS A 134 -20.76 -14.41 -7.88
CA LYS A 134 -21.20 -14.35 -6.47
C LYS A 134 -20.13 -14.86 -5.49
N GLU A 135 -18.87 -14.69 -5.86
CA GLU A 135 -17.72 -15.03 -5.03
C GLU A 135 -17.25 -13.81 -4.24
N LEU A 136 -16.90 -14.03 -2.97
CA LEU A 136 -16.48 -12.96 -2.07
C LEU A 136 -14.98 -13.07 -1.79
N PRO A 137 -14.12 -12.32 -2.51
CA PRO A 137 -12.68 -12.39 -2.27
C PRO A 137 -12.37 -11.85 -0.87
N SER A 138 -11.49 -12.56 -0.18
CA SER A 138 -11.07 -12.29 1.19
C SER A 138 -9.55 -12.33 1.38
N TRP A 139 -9.10 -11.61 2.41
CA TRP A 139 -7.72 -11.55 2.85
C TRP A 139 -7.62 -11.70 4.36
N THR A 140 -6.65 -12.48 4.82
CA THR A 140 -6.31 -12.58 6.25
C THR A 140 -5.35 -11.45 6.63
N VAL A 141 -5.76 -10.59 7.55
CA VAL A 141 -4.92 -9.53 8.11
C VAL A 141 -4.04 -10.14 9.19
N CYS A 142 -2.74 -9.95 9.06
CA CYS A 142 -1.72 -10.39 10.00
C CYS A 142 -0.82 -9.22 10.38
N ILE A 143 -0.13 -9.35 11.51
CA ILE A 143 0.98 -8.48 11.89
C ILE A 143 2.25 -9.29 12.13
N GLN A 144 3.39 -8.66 11.85
CA GLN A 144 4.62 -8.96 12.57
C GLN A 144 4.73 -7.95 13.71
N GLN A 145 5.25 -8.37 14.85
CA GLN A 145 5.39 -7.53 16.04
C GLN A 145 6.81 -7.64 16.59
N MET A 146 7.39 -6.50 16.93
CA MET A 146 8.73 -6.34 17.52
C MET A 146 8.59 -5.48 18.77
N ASN A 147 9.01 -5.97 19.93
CA ASN A 147 8.96 -5.16 21.16
C ASN A 147 10.09 -4.12 21.20
N GLU A 148 10.05 -3.19 22.14
CA GLU A 148 11.04 -2.11 22.21
C GLU A 148 12.47 -2.61 22.44
N GLN A 149 12.65 -3.68 23.21
CA GLN A 149 13.96 -4.26 23.47
C GLN A 149 14.53 -4.95 22.23
N GLU A 150 13.71 -5.67 21.47
CA GLU A 150 14.09 -6.26 20.18
C GLU A 150 14.45 -5.19 19.17
N MET A 151 13.70 -4.08 19.14
CA MET A 151 13.99 -2.94 18.26
C MET A 151 15.38 -2.36 18.53
N LYS A 152 15.73 -2.13 19.80
CA LYS A 152 17.05 -1.62 20.21
C LYS A 152 18.21 -2.54 19.82
N ASN A 153 17.95 -3.85 19.73
CA ASN A 153 18.95 -4.88 19.41
C ASN A 153 18.85 -5.41 17.97
N SER A 154 18.03 -4.78 17.13
CA SER A 154 17.79 -5.25 15.76
C SER A 154 19.05 -5.15 14.90
N LEU A 155 19.32 -6.19 14.10
CA LEU A 155 20.45 -6.24 13.16
C LEU A 155 20.22 -5.40 11.89
N PHE A 156 19.02 -4.88 11.71
CA PHE A 156 18.62 -4.03 10.59
C PHE A 156 17.75 -2.88 11.10
N ASP A 157 17.68 -1.79 10.35
CA ASP A 157 16.77 -0.69 10.66
C ASP A 157 15.31 -1.13 10.44
N PRO A 158 14.49 -1.25 11.50
CA PRO A 158 13.11 -1.70 11.38
C PRO A 158 12.22 -0.66 10.71
N PHE A 159 12.65 0.59 10.60
CA PHE A 159 11.94 1.71 9.99
C PHE A 159 12.36 1.95 8.53
N ASP A 160 13.33 1.19 8.00
CA ASP A 160 13.72 1.23 6.60
C ASP A 160 12.70 0.47 5.73
N THR A 161 11.98 1.22 4.88
CA THR A 161 10.99 0.70 3.93
C THR A 161 11.57 -0.19 2.83
N THR A 162 12.89 -0.20 2.66
CA THR A 162 13.59 -1.06 1.69
C THR A 162 13.96 -2.43 2.30
N LYS A 163 13.72 -2.64 3.60
CA LYS A 163 14.02 -3.88 4.32
C LYS A 163 12.74 -4.60 4.71
N ILE A 164 12.80 -5.93 4.80
CA ILE A 164 11.75 -6.77 5.38
C ILE A 164 12.17 -7.22 6.78
N TRP A 165 11.19 -7.55 7.62
CA TRP A 165 11.45 -8.24 8.87
C TRP A 165 11.44 -9.75 8.61
N PRO A 166 12.53 -10.49 8.88
CA PRO A 166 12.57 -11.91 8.59
C PRO A 166 11.50 -12.66 9.40
N LYS A 167 10.70 -13.48 8.71
CA LYS A 167 9.60 -14.23 9.33
C LYS A 167 10.04 -15.23 10.39
N THR A 168 11.30 -15.68 10.31
CA THR A 168 11.91 -16.60 11.28
C THR A 168 12.04 -15.97 12.65
N TYR A 169 12.30 -14.66 12.72
CA TYR A 169 12.40 -13.91 13.97
C TYR A 169 11.05 -13.30 14.38
N TYR A 170 10.30 -12.81 13.39
CA TYR A 170 9.02 -12.14 13.60
C TYR A 170 7.92 -12.87 12.81
N PRO A 171 7.35 -13.96 13.35
CA PRO A 171 6.30 -14.72 12.67
C PRO A 171 5.03 -13.89 12.50
N LEU A 172 4.15 -14.32 11.60
CA LEU A 172 2.87 -13.66 11.36
C LEU A 172 1.85 -14.06 12.45
N ILE A 173 1.24 -13.06 13.08
CA ILE A 173 0.14 -13.20 14.02
C ILE A 173 -1.13 -12.78 13.29
N ALA A 174 -2.11 -13.67 13.17
CA ALA A 174 -3.38 -13.36 12.52
C ALA A 174 -4.27 -12.49 13.42
N LEU A 175 -4.88 -11.45 12.84
CA LEU A 175 -5.79 -10.53 13.53
C LEU A 175 -7.25 -10.73 13.11
N GLY A 176 -7.50 -11.07 11.84
CA GLY A 176 -8.85 -11.22 11.31
C GLY A 176 -8.88 -11.32 9.80
N THR A 177 -10.07 -11.16 9.21
CA THR A 177 -10.28 -11.32 7.77
C THR A 177 -11.07 -10.14 7.20
N ILE A 178 -10.59 -9.60 6.08
CA ILE A 178 -11.31 -8.65 5.23
C ILE A 178 -12.00 -9.43 4.12
N ILE A 179 -13.27 -9.13 3.86
CA ILE A 179 -14.05 -9.73 2.76
C ILE A 179 -14.64 -8.57 1.94
N LEU A 180 -14.42 -8.57 0.63
CA LEU A 180 -15.06 -7.61 -0.27
C LEU A 180 -16.40 -8.21 -0.73
N ASN A 181 -17.50 -7.62 -0.25
CA ASN A 181 -18.85 -8.16 -0.45
C ASN A 181 -19.86 -7.19 -1.06
N ARG A 182 -19.44 -5.97 -1.38
CA ARG A 182 -20.29 -4.94 -1.98
C ARG A 182 -19.53 -4.17 -3.03
N LEU A 183 -20.18 -3.94 -4.17
CA LEU A 183 -19.68 -3.08 -5.24
C LEU A 183 -20.13 -1.63 -5.00
N PRO A 184 -19.36 -0.64 -5.49
CA PRO A 184 -19.81 0.74 -5.49
C PRO A 184 -21.06 0.87 -6.36
N THR A 185 -22.02 1.69 -5.92
CA THR A 185 -23.19 2.04 -6.75
C THR A 185 -22.85 3.11 -7.78
N ASN A 186 -21.84 3.93 -7.48
CA ASN A 186 -21.27 4.91 -8.39
C ASN A 186 -19.75 5.01 -8.19
N HIS A 187 -19.00 4.65 -9.24
CA HIS A 187 -17.54 4.63 -9.18
C HIS A 187 -16.93 6.01 -8.88
N PHE A 188 -17.47 7.08 -9.44
CA PHE A 188 -16.91 8.41 -9.24
C PHE A 188 -17.07 8.87 -7.78
N SER A 189 -18.29 8.78 -7.22
CA SER A 189 -18.55 9.26 -5.86
C SER A 189 -18.02 8.35 -4.76
N GLU A 190 -17.91 7.03 -5.00
CA GLU A 190 -17.47 6.07 -3.98
C GLU A 190 -16.00 5.62 -4.15
N ILE A 191 -15.39 5.75 -5.33
CA ILE A 191 -14.01 5.29 -5.56
C ILE A 191 -13.11 6.45 -5.95
N GLU A 192 -13.44 7.22 -6.99
CA GLU A 192 -12.58 8.32 -7.45
C GLU A 192 -12.46 9.43 -6.39
N GLN A 193 -13.54 9.71 -5.66
CA GLN A 193 -13.57 10.71 -4.58
C GLN A 193 -13.07 10.19 -3.22
N LEU A 194 -12.70 8.91 -3.12
CA LEU A 194 -12.16 8.33 -1.91
C LEU A 194 -10.80 8.97 -1.56
N ALA A 195 -10.56 9.22 -0.29
CA ALA A 195 -9.44 10.01 0.20
C ALA A 195 -8.75 9.35 1.40
N PHE A 196 -8.01 8.27 1.15
CA PHE A 196 -7.22 7.59 2.18
C PHE A 196 -6.05 8.43 2.68
N SER A 197 -5.76 8.43 3.98
CA SER A 197 -4.58 9.12 4.53
C SER A 197 -3.93 8.31 5.64
N PRO A 198 -2.60 8.09 5.65
CA PRO A 198 -1.93 7.47 6.80
C PRO A 198 -2.03 8.28 8.10
N ALA A 199 -2.48 9.54 8.01
CA ALA A 199 -2.84 10.36 9.16
C ALA A 199 -4.12 9.90 9.86
N ASN A 200 -4.98 9.15 9.17
CA ASN A 200 -6.22 8.61 9.72
C ASN A 200 -5.90 7.39 10.59
N LEU A 201 -5.48 7.68 11.82
CA LEU A 201 -5.15 6.72 12.87
C LEU A 201 -6.27 6.64 13.91
N VAL A 202 -6.22 5.58 14.72
CA VAL A 202 -7.12 5.35 15.86
C VAL A 202 -6.31 5.08 17.12
N PRO A 203 -6.85 5.33 18.33
CA PRO A 203 -6.15 5.08 19.58
C PRO A 203 -5.53 3.68 19.63
N GLY A 204 -4.27 3.61 20.09
CA GLY A 204 -3.47 2.39 20.12
C GLY A 204 -2.60 2.16 18.87
N ILE A 205 -2.78 2.93 17.79
CA ILE A 205 -1.93 2.89 16.60
C ILE A 205 -1.34 4.27 16.33
N GLU A 206 -0.02 4.36 16.33
CA GLU A 206 0.76 5.58 16.12
C GLU A 206 1.75 5.42 14.97
N LEU A 207 2.28 6.55 14.51
CA LEU A 207 3.36 6.60 13.53
C LEU A 207 4.67 6.15 14.19
N SER A 208 5.50 5.43 13.43
CA SER A 208 6.88 5.14 13.83
C SER A 208 7.85 6.22 13.30
N LEU A 209 9.15 6.04 13.53
CA LEU A 209 10.20 6.92 13.02
C LEU A 209 10.54 6.68 11.54
N ASP A 210 9.76 5.86 10.83
CA ASP A 210 9.88 5.66 9.40
C ASP A 210 9.67 6.98 8.64
N LYS A 211 10.75 7.48 8.04
CA LYS A 211 10.77 8.77 7.32
C LYS A 211 9.74 8.83 6.20
N MET A 212 9.56 7.72 5.47
CA MET A 212 8.56 7.66 4.40
C MET A 212 7.16 7.81 5.00
N LEU A 213 6.86 7.09 6.07
CA LEU A 213 5.56 7.20 6.74
C LEU A 213 5.30 8.63 7.23
N GLN A 214 6.29 9.26 7.87
CA GLN A 214 6.20 10.63 8.38
C GLN A 214 5.83 11.64 7.27
N ALA A 215 6.46 11.55 6.09
CA ALA A 215 6.10 12.43 4.98
C ALA A 215 4.73 12.13 4.38
N ARG A 216 4.32 10.85 4.31
CA ARG A 216 3.02 10.46 3.74
C ARG A 216 1.85 11.04 4.54
N VAL A 217 1.98 11.14 5.87
CA VAL A 217 0.95 11.72 6.76
C VAL A 217 0.59 13.15 6.35
N PHE A 218 1.59 13.93 5.94
CA PHE A 218 1.38 15.26 5.36
C PHE A 218 0.85 15.18 3.92
N ALA A 219 1.57 14.46 3.05
CA ALA A 219 1.40 14.53 1.60
C ALA A 219 -0.01 14.12 1.11
N TYR A 220 -0.63 13.12 1.72
CA TYR A 220 -1.94 12.63 1.27
C TYR A 220 -3.04 13.66 1.52
N SER A 221 -3.08 14.22 2.73
CA SER A 221 -4.08 15.21 3.11
C SER A 221 -3.90 16.51 2.32
N ASP A 222 -2.65 16.91 2.05
CA ASP A 222 -2.33 18.06 1.20
C ASP A 222 -2.84 17.86 -0.24
N ALA A 223 -2.48 16.74 -0.86
CA ALA A 223 -2.94 16.41 -2.21
C ALA A 223 -4.47 16.32 -2.31
N GLN A 224 -5.15 15.83 -1.27
CA GLN A 224 -6.61 15.73 -1.23
C GLN A 224 -7.30 17.09 -1.18
N ARG A 225 -6.76 18.06 -0.42
CA ARG A 225 -7.31 19.41 -0.38
C ARG A 225 -7.26 20.08 -1.75
N TYR A 226 -6.21 19.83 -2.53
CA TYR A 226 -6.11 20.29 -3.91
C TYR A 226 -7.06 19.52 -4.83
N ARG A 227 -7.02 18.18 -4.80
CA ARG A 227 -7.76 17.31 -5.73
C ARG A 227 -9.28 17.36 -5.56
N LEU A 228 -9.77 17.41 -4.32
CA LEU A 228 -11.19 17.28 -3.96
C LEU A 228 -11.76 18.53 -3.27
N GLY A 229 -10.91 19.50 -2.95
CA GLY A 229 -11.29 20.72 -2.24
C GLY A 229 -11.19 20.59 -0.72
N LYS A 230 -11.27 21.73 -0.03
CA LYS A 230 -11.08 21.86 1.42
C LYS A 230 -11.97 20.93 2.26
N ASN A 231 -13.18 20.63 1.79
CA ASN A 231 -14.20 19.90 2.54
C ASN A 231 -14.34 18.43 2.09
N TYR A 232 -13.32 17.85 1.44
CA TYR A 232 -13.38 16.47 0.93
C TYR A 232 -13.77 15.41 1.98
N ALA A 233 -13.44 15.64 3.25
CA ALA A 233 -13.81 14.77 4.36
C ALA A 233 -15.32 14.73 4.65
N GLN A 234 -16.10 15.70 4.13
CA GLN A 234 -17.56 15.72 4.26
C GLN A 234 -18.26 14.83 3.23
N LEU A 235 -17.55 14.41 2.16
CA LEU A 235 -18.09 13.51 1.15
C LEU A 235 -18.52 12.19 1.80
N PRO A 236 -19.66 11.59 1.40
CA PRO A 236 -20.22 10.42 2.07
C PRO A 236 -19.23 9.26 2.27
N VAL A 237 -18.35 9.01 1.29
CA VAL A 237 -17.37 7.92 1.34
C VAL A 237 -16.19 8.19 2.28
N ASN A 238 -15.89 9.46 2.59
CA ASN A 238 -14.76 9.85 3.44
C ASN A 238 -15.18 10.14 4.89
N ARG A 239 -16.48 10.28 5.14
CA ARG A 239 -17.02 10.65 6.46
C ARG A 239 -16.87 9.47 7.44
N SER A 240 -16.51 9.77 8.67
CA SER A 240 -16.57 8.75 9.73
C SER A 240 -18.01 8.43 10.11
N LEU A 241 -18.27 7.18 10.49
CA LEU A 241 -19.57 6.76 11.04
C LEU A 241 -19.85 7.38 12.41
N ASN A 242 -18.80 7.76 13.15
CA ASN A 242 -18.95 8.43 14.43
C ASN A 242 -19.11 9.95 14.23
N PRO A 243 -19.87 10.64 15.11
CA PRO A 243 -20.01 12.09 15.04
C PRO A 243 -18.63 12.76 15.08
N MET A 244 -18.39 13.69 14.16
CA MET A 244 -17.26 14.60 14.28
C MET A 244 -17.68 15.70 15.27
N ALA A 245 -16.92 15.84 16.35
CA ALA A 245 -17.12 16.89 17.35
C ALA A 245 -16.74 18.28 16.79
#